data_AF-V5HJM2-F1
#
_entry.id   AF-V5HJM2-F1
#
_cell.length_a   1.000
_cell.length_b   1.000
_cell.length_c   1.000
_cell.angle_alpha   90.00
_cell.angle_beta   90.00
_cell.angle_gamma   90.00
#
_symmetry.space_group_name_H-M   'P 1'
#
loop_
_entity.id
_entity.type
_entity.pdbx_description
1 polymer ?
#
loop_
_entity_poly.entity_id
_entity_poly.type
_entity_poly.pdbx_seq_one_letter_code
_entity_poly.pdbx_strand_id
1 'polypeptide(L)'
;RHMQQDQPCKIHLFTFWNDLLEMFQENRDLDYFVLTQNGAYPELKGTKNDFMHLELQTAEWIPHLPIQTTRMYVCSCLPITDDMLYVMTARVPQLRTLEIFNGSAITNEGLMAITATLTELCHLYIKDCNLIDDSGFNSLTSIPMKVKTLCLIGASNIKHSTFQDVMYSHKDILCSYCNVV
;
A
#
# COMPACT_ATOMS: atom_id res chain seq x y z
N ARG A 1 -21.31 -9.52 -5.23
CA ARG A 1 -22.51 -9.18 -6.06
C ARG A 1 -22.05 -8.18 -7.10
N HIS A 2 -22.16 -8.56 -8.38
CA HIS A 2 -21.94 -7.76 -9.61
C HIS A 2 -21.07 -6.51 -9.50
N MET A 3 -19.77 -6.67 -9.79
CA MET A 3 -18.89 -5.58 -10.20
C MET A 3 -19.47 -4.94 -11.46
N GLN A 4 -20.03 -3.74 -11.32
CA GLN A 4 -20.48 -2.96 -12.47
C GLN A 4 -19.26 -2.32 -13.13
N GLN A 5 -18.88 -2.87 -14.27
CA GLN A 5 -18.00 -2.23 -15.25
C GLN A 5 -18.68 -0.95 -15.78
N ASP A 6 -17.88 0.10 -15.97
CA ASP A 6 -18.19 1.34 -16.70
C ASP A 6 -19.27 2.28 -16.12
N GLN A 7 -19.25 2.51 -14.81
CA GLN A 7 -19.83 3.73 -14.23
C GLN A 7 -18.79 4.43 -13.35
N PRO A 8 -18.69 5.78 -13.38
CA PRO A 8 -17.95 6.50 -12.35
C PRO A 8 -18.56 6.14 -11.00
N CYS A 9 -17.80 5.43 -10.18
CA CYS A 9 -18.29 5.02 -8.89
C CYS A 9 -18.47 6.28 -8.04
N LYS A 10 -19.64 6.42 -7.40
CA LYS A 10 -19.94 7.56 -6.50
C LYS A 10 -18.95 7.75 -5.35
N ILE A 11 -18.09 6.75 -5.12
CA ILE A 11 -17.03 6.71 -4.12
C ILE A 11 -15.65 7.05 -4.76
N HIS A 12 -15.45 6.74 -6.04
CA HIS A 12 -14.19 6.91 -6.78
C HIS A 12 -14.26 8.12 -7.72
N LEU A 13 -14.74 9.26 -7.22
CA LEU A 13 -15.18 10.45 -7.98
C LEU A 13 -14.26 10.94 -9.13
N PHE A 14 -13.03 10.42 -9.29
CA PHE A 14 -12.06 10.83 -10.30
C PHE A 14 -11.25 9.70 -10.96
N THR A 15 -11.64 8.42 -10.87
CA THR A 15 -10.94 7.33 -11.59
C THR A 15 -11.84 6.14 -11.90
N PHE A 16 -11.74 5.54 -13.09
CA PHE A 16 -12.46 4.30 -13.37
C PHE A 16 -11.79 3.13 -12.63
N TRP A 17 -12.60 2.20 -12.13
CA TRP A 17 -12.09 0.96 -11.50
C TRP A 17 -11.19 0.17 -12.45
N ASN A 18 -11.48 0.21 -13.75
CA ASN A 18 -10.64 -0.40 -14.77
C ASN A 18 -9.27 0.28 -14.84
N ASP A 19 -9.16 1.61 -14.74
CA ASP A 19 -7.87 2.32 -14.74
C ASP A 19 -7.02 1.95 -13.51
N LEU A 20 -7.65 1.83 -12.33
CA LEU A 20 -6.99 1.37 -11.12
C LEU A 20 -6.54 -0.10 -11.25
N LEU A 21 -7.43 -0.97 -11.75
CA LEU A 21 -7.13 -2.38 -11.94
C LEU A 21 -6.08 -2.59 -13.03
N GLU A 22 -6.06 -1.82 -14.10
CA GLU A 22 -5.07 -1.87 -15.19
C GLU A 22 -3.71 -1.39 -14.68
N MET A 23 -3.66 -0.32 -13.88
CA MET A 23 -2.43 0.12 -13.21
C MET A 23 -1.86 -0.90 -12.20
N PHE A 24 -2.73 -1.58 -11.44
CA PHE A 24 -2.30 -2.65 -10.54
C PHE A 24 -2.06 -3.98 -11.30
N GLN A 25 -2.63 -4.18 -12.49
CA GLN A 25 -2.36 -5.30 -13.38
C GLN A 25 -0.98 -5.20 -14.02
N GLU A 26 -0.51 -3.99 -14.36
CA GLU A 26 0.88 -3.77 -14.78
C GLU A 26 1.89 -4.28 -13.73
N ASN A 27 1.52 -4.29 -12.44
CA ASN A 27 2.35 -4.88 -11.37
C ASN A 27 2.16 -6.40 -11.21
N ARG A 28 1.04 -6.99 -11.66
CA ARG A 28 0.81 -8.44 -11.63
C ARG A 28 1.58 -9.19 -12.72
N ASP A 29 1.83 -8.54 -13.85
CA ASP A 29 2.57 -9.12 -14.98
C ASP A 29 4.09 -8.97 -14.84
N LEU A 30 4.58 -8.35 -13.75
CA LEU A 30 6.00 -8.29 -13.44
C LEU A 30 6.52 -9.65 -12.95
N ASP A 31 7.73 -10.01 -13.39
CA ASP A 31 8.46 -11.16 -12.85
C ASP A 31 8.53 -11.05 -11.32
N TYR A 32 8.00 -12.05 -10.63
CA TYR A 32 7.89 -12.03 -9.18
C TYR A 32 8.83 -13.06 -8.54
N PHE A 33 9.43 -12.67 -7.42
CA PHE A 33 10.13 -13.58 -6.54
C PHE A 33 9.27 -13.79 -5.29
N VAL A 34 8.90 -15.04 -5.03
CA VAL A 34 8.09 -15.39 -3.86
C VAL A 34 9.03 -15.79 -2.73
N LEU A 35 9.07 -14.98 -1.68
CA LEU A 35 9.52 -15.47 -0.38
C LEU A 35 8.30 -16.14 0.28
N THR A 36 8.25 -17.47 0.41
CA THR A 36 7.08 -18.17 0.99
C THR A 36 7.40 -19.23 2.04
N GLN A 37 8.64 -19.49 2.44
CA GLN A 37 8.88 -20.65 3.32
C GLN A 37 9.63 -20.38 4.62
N ASN A 38 8.88 -20.53 5.70
CA ASN A 38 9.24 -21.14 6.98
C ASN A 38 10.63 -21.81 6.96
N GLY A 39 11.64 -21.06 7.39
CA GLY A 39 12.93 -21.61 7.81
C GLY A 39 14.04 -21.70 6.77
N ALA A 40 13.82 -21.38 5.50
CA ALA A 40 14.90 -21.26 4.52
C ALA A 40 14.93 -19.84 3.95
N TYR A 41 15.89 -19.03 4.39
CA TYR A 41 16.19 -17.73 3.76
C TYR A 41 16.58 -17.99 2.31
N PRO A 42 15.79 -17.58 1.30
CA PRO A 42 16.28 -17.64 -0.07
C PRO A 42 17.51 -16.75 -0.10
N GLU A 43 18.64 -17.25 -0.59
CA GLU A 43 19.78 -16.38 -0.81
C GLU A 43 19.36 -15.33 -1.85
N LEU A 44 18.91 -14.16 -1.38
CA LEU A 44 18.58 -12.97 -2.18
C LEU A 44 19.85 -12.32 -2.76
N LYS A 45 20.94 -13.08 -2.90
CA LYS A 45 22.22 -12.60 -3.40
C LYS A 45 22.09 -12.35 -4.90
N GLY A 46 22.08 -11.07 -5.27
CA GLY A 46 22.24 -10.64 -6.65
C GLY A 46 20.95 -10.45 -7.45
N THR A 47 19.76 -10.53 -6.84
CA THR A 47 18.54 -10.14 -7.55
C THR A 47 18.50 -8.62 -7.70
N LYS A 48 18.78 -8.13 -8.90
CA LYS A 48 18.51 -6.74 -9.35
C LYS A 48 17.00 -6.46 -9.50
N ASN A 49 16.15 -7.23 -8.83
CA ASN A 49 14.72 -7.14 -9.03
C ASN A 49 14.18 -6.06 -8.12
N ASP A 50 13.75 -4.99 -8.75
CA ASP A 50 13.03 -3.88 -8.13
C ASP A 50 11.75 -4.34 -7.42
N PHE A 51 11.22 -5.51 -7.77
CA PHE A 51 9.94 -6.05 -7.31
C PHE A 51 10.10 -7.30 -6.42
N MET A 52 9.36 -7.34 -5.31
CA MET A 52 9.32 -8.47 -4.39
C MET A 52 7.88 -8.82 -3.97
N HIS A 53 7.56 -10.12 -3.94
CA HIS A 53 6.33 -10.64 -3.35
C HIS A 53 6.64 -11.29 -2.00
N LEU A 54 6.00 -10.82 -0.95
CA LEU A 54 6.27 -11.22 0.42
C LEU A 54 5.02 -11.75 1.10
N GLU A 55 5.15 -12.93 1.70
CA GLU A 55 4.24 -13.39 2.73
C GLU A 55 4.76 -13.04 4.13
N LEU A 56 4.35 -11.87 4.64
CA LEU A 56 4.80 -11.39 5.96
C LEU A 56 3.97 -12.01 7.09
N GLN A 57 4.30 -13.24 7.48
CA GLN A 57 3.75 -13.86 8.71
C GLN A 57 4.48 -13.38 9.97
N THR A 58 5.76 -13.00 9.84
CA THR A 58 6.61 -12.51 10.93
C THR A 58 7.54 -11.40 10.43
N ALA A 59 8.11 -10.61 11.34
CA ALA A 59 9.11 -9.59 11.02
C ALA A 59 10.49 -10.18 10.62
N GLU A 60 10.67 -11.50 10.74
CA GLU A 60 11.97 -12.17 10.59
C GLU A 60 12.57 -12.03 9.20
N TRP A 61 11.76 -11.75 8.18
CA TRP A 61 12.21 -11.62 6.81
C TRP A 61 12.71 -10.22 6.46
N ILE A 62 12.29 -9.22 7.25
CA ILE A 62 12.61 -7.82 7.01
C ILE A 62 14.13 -7.57 6.93
N PRO A 63 14.97 -8.11 7.84
CA PRO A 63 16.42 -7.94 7.75
C PRO A 63 17.05 -8.44 6.44
N HIS A 64 16.40 -9.39 5.76
CA HIS A 64 16.88 -10.01 4.52
C HIS A 64 16.43 -9.27 3.27
N LEU A 65 15.56 -8.27 3.38
CA LEU A 65 15.13 -7.47 2.24
C LEU A 65 16.34 -6.75 1.60
N PRO A 66 16.47 -6.77 0.26
CA PRO A 66 17.42 -5.95 -0.47
C PRO A 66 17.10 -4.48 -0.23
N ILE A 67 18.06 -3.71 0.25
CA ILE A 67 17.85 -2.28 0.57
C ILE A 67 17.50 -1.44 -0.66
N GLN A 68 17.83 -1.92 -1.86
CA GLN A 68 17.52 -1.27 -3.12
C GLN A 68 16.11 -1.57 -3.64
N THR A 69 15.28 -2.36 -2.93
CA THR A 69 13.92 -2.69 -3.41
C THR A 69 13.08 -1.43 -3.57
N THR A 70 12.46 -1.27 -4.75
CA THR A 70 11.64 -0.10 -5.08
C THR A 70 10.15 -0.44 -5.23
N ARG A 71 9.77 -1.71 -5.29
CA ARG A 71 8.39 -2.17 -5.40
C ARG A 71 8.17 -3.40 -4.55
N MET A 72 7.13 -3.39 -3.72
CA MET A 72 6.79 -4.50 -2.84
C MET A 72 5.30 -4.81 -2.89
N TYR A 73 5.01 -6.10 -3.02
CA TYR A 73 3.70 -6.67 -2.79
C TYR A 73 3.74 -7.51 -1.52
N VAL A 74 2.82 -7.24 -0.60
CA VAL A 74 2.73 -7.91 0.70
C VAL A 74 1.33 -8.49 0.85
N CYS A 75 1.25 -9.82 0.96
CA CYS A 75 0.01 -10.52 1.26
C CYS A 75 0.30 -11.58 2.31
N SER A 76 -0.42 -11.55 3.43
CA SER A 76 -0.18 -12.49 4.53
C SER A 76 -1.50 -13.11 4.98
N CYS A 77 -1.45 -14.38 5.37
CA CYS A 77 -2.56 -15.01 6.09
C CYS A 77 -2.71 -14.49 7.53
N LEU A 78 -1.66 -13.87 8.09
CA LEU A 78 -1.70 -13.22 9.40
C LEU A 78 -1.80 -11.70 9.24
N PRO A 79 -2.35 -10.99 10.24
CA PRO A 79 -2.44 -9.54 10.18
C PRO A 79 -1.05 -8.87 10.14
N ILE A 80 -0.87 -7.92 9.23
CA ILE A 80 0.33 -7.07 9.18
C ILE A 80 0.15 -5.95 10.21
N THR A 81 1.10 -5.83 11.15
CA THR A 81 1.04 -4.86 12.25
C THR A 81 1.85 -3.59 11.96
N ASP A 82 1.55 -2.52 12.69
CA ASP A 82 2.30 -1.26 12.60
C ASP A 82 3.79 -1.44 12.94
N ASP A 83 4.13 -2.28 13.92
CA ASP A 83 5.53 -2.61 14.25
C ASP A 83 6.27 -3.26 13.08
N MET A 84 5.60 -4.17 12.36
CA MET A 84 6.19 -4.79 11.16
C MET A 84 6.41 -3.76 10.07
N LEU A 85 5.45 -2.84 9.87
CA LEU A 85 5.59 -1.75 8.90
C LEU A 85 6.73 -0.81 9.28
N TYR A 86 6.89 -0.47 10.56
CA TYR A 86 7.96 0.40 11.03
C TYR A 86 9.35 -0.16 10.70
N VAL A 87 9.58 -1.43 10.99
CA VAL A 87 10.87 -2.09 10.70
C VAL A 87 11.06 -2.24 9.18
N MET A 88 9.97 -2.55 8.45
CA MET A 88 10.00 -2.73 7.00
C MET A 88 10.34 -1.43 6.27
N THR A 89 9.65 -0.33 6.56
CA THR A 89 9.84 0.94 5.86
C THR A 89 11.22 1.54 6.15
N ALA A 90 11.75 1.33 7.37
CA ALA A 90 13.11 1.71 7.72
C ALA A 90 14.18 0.93 6.93
N ARG A 91 13.89 -0.32 6.55
CA ARG A 91 14.81 -1.18 5.79
C ARG A 91 14.86 -0.83 4.30
N VAL A 92 13.71 -0.50 3.70
CA VAL A 92 13.57 -0.22 2.27
C VAL A 92 13.02 1.20 2.02
N PRO A 93 13.75 2.27 2.43
CA PRO A 93 13.26 3.65 2.35
C PRO A 93 13.10 4.17 0.92
N GLN A 94 13.65 3.46 -0.08
CA GLN A 94 13.60 3.81 -1.50
C GLN A 94 12.34 3.26 -2.21
N LEU A 95 11.41 2.65 -1.47
CA LEU A 95 10.16 2.13 -2.04
C LEU A 95 9.39 3.22 -2.78
N ARG A 96 9.03 2.88 -4.02
CA ARG A 96 8.18 3.64 -4.93
C ARG A 96 6.78 3.03 -5.04
N THR A 97 6.64 1.73 -4.88
CA THR A 97 5.34 1.04 -4.88
C THR A 97 5.23 0.12 -3.68
N LEU A 98 4.14 0.24 -2.92
CA LEU A 98 3.80 -0.66 -1.82
C LEU A 98 2.33 -1.09 -1.94
N GLU A 99 2.11 -2.39 -2.06
CA GLU A 99 0.77 -2.99 -2.06
C GLU A 99 0.63 -3.95 -0.88
N ILE A 100 -0.42 -3.78 -0.09
CA ILE A 100 -0.71 -4.59 1.09
C ILE A 100 -2.14 -5.15 0.97
N PHE A 101 -2.29 -6.47 0.96
CA PHE A 101 -3.59 -7.12 0.72
C PHE A 101 -4.34 -7.58 1.99
N ASN A 102 -3.71 -7.53 3.17
CA ASN A 102 -4.31 -7.87 4.46
C ASN A 102 -3.90 -6.86 5.55
N GLY A 103 -4.40 -5.63 5.41
CA GLY A 103 -4.09 -4.50 6.29
C GLY A 103 -5.02 -4.37 7.50
N SER A 104 -5.69 -5.44 7.94
CA SER A 104 -6.74 -5.36 8.96
C SER A 104 -6.27 -4.93 10.35
N ALA A 105 -4.97 -5.03 10.62
CA ALA A 105 -4.35 -4.59 11.86
C ALA A 105 -3.52 -3.30 11.71
N ILE A 106 -3.51 -2.69 10.51
CA ILE A 106 -2.79 -1.44 10.26
C ILE A 106 -3.65 -0.28 10.78
N THR A 107 -3.07 0.53 11.67
CA THR A 107 -3.72 1.73 12.20
C THR A 107 -3.16 2.99 11.56
N ASN A 108 -3.59 4.15 12.06
CA ASN A 108 -3.06 5.45 11.68
C ASN A 108 -1.53 5.54 11.89
N GLU A 109 -0.98 4.84 12.89
CA GLU A 109 0.46 4.82 13.17
C GLU A 109 1.23 4.08 12.05
N GLY A 110 0.70 2.94 11.57
CA GLY A 110 1.29 2.22 10.44
C GLY A 110 1.25 3.03 9.14
N LEU A 111 0.12 3.71 8.88
CA LEU A 111 0.02 4.63 7.74
C LEU A 111 1.04 5.78 7.84
N MET A 112 1.23 6.33 9.05
CA MET A 112 2.23 7.37 9.30
C MET A 112 3.64 6.84 9.11
N ALA A 113 3.95 5.63 9.58
CA ALA A 113 5.26 4.99 9.40
C ALA A 113 5.61 4.80 7.92
N ILE A 114 4.63 4.41 7.09
CA ILE A 114 4.78 4.32 5.63
C ILE A 114 5.08 5.69 5.04
N THR A 115 4.23 6.67 5.32
CA THR A 115 4.24 7.96 4.62
C THR A 115 5.36 8.90 5.08
N ALA A 116 5.78 8.80 6.34
CA ALA A 116 6.89 9.57 6.89
C ALA A 116 8.27 9.01 6.47
N THR A 117 8.37 7.70 6.23
CA THR A 117 9.66 7.05 5.95
C THR A 117 9.91 6.88 4.44
N LEU A 118 8.88 6.47 3.68
CA LEU A 118 9.00 6.19 2.25
C LEU A 118 8.83 7.45 1.42
N THR A 119 9.83 8.33 1.46
CA THR A 119 9.78 9.65 0.81
C THR A 119 9.77 9.60 -0.73
N GLU A 120 10.13 8.46 -1.33
CA GLU A 120 10.07 8.21 -2.77
C GLU A 120 8.79 7.47 -3.21
N LEU A 121 7.86 7.21 -2.28
CA LEU A 121 6.64 6.46 -2.55
C LEU A 121 5.80 7.18 -3.60
N CYS A 122 5.49 6.45 -4.67
CA CYS A 122 4.67 6.88 -5.80
C CYS A 122 3.30 6.19 -5.79
N HIS A 123 3.22 4.94 -5.33
CA HIS A 123 1.99 4.15 -5.35
C HIS A 123 1.81 3.43 -4.02
N LEU A 124 0.69 3.65 -3.34
CA LEU A 124 0.30 2.98 -2.11
C LEU A 124 -1.07 2.34 -2.29
N TYR A 125 -1.13 1.04 -2.07
CA TYR A 125 -2.38 0.27 -2.01
C TYR A 125 -2.45 -0.47 -0.68
N ILE A 126 -3.54 -0.31 0.06
CA ILE A 126 -3.82 -1.10 1.26
C ILE A 126 -5.26 -1.59 1.20
N LYS A 127 -5.43 -2.91 1.23
CA LYS A 127 -6.71 -3.60 1.34
C LYS A 127 -6.99 -3.99 2.79
N ASP A 128 -8.28 -3.99 3.13
CA ASP A 128 -8.83 -4.33 4.43
C ASP A 128 -8.33 -3.42 5.56
N CYS A 129 -8.02 -2.16 5.28
CA CYS A 129 -7.49 -1.20 6.26
C CYS A 129 -8.60 -0.58 7.13
N ASN A 130 -9.34 -1.43 7.85
CA ASN A 130 -10.53 -1.05 8.60
C ASN A 130 -10.24 -0.16 9.83
N LEU A 131 -9.00 -0.13 10.33
CA LEU A 131 -8.60 0.62 11.52
C LEU A 131 -8.02 2.00 11.20
N ILE A 132 -7.84 2.34 9.93
CA ILE A 132 -7.47 3.69 9.51
C ILE A 132 -8.71 4.56 9.50
N ASP A 133 -8.62 5.73 10.14
CA ASP A 133 -9.72 6.67 10.25
C ASP A 133 -9.37 8.07 9.70
N ASP A 134 -10.32 8.99 9.85
CA ASP A 134 -10.18 10.39 9.45
C ASP A 134 -8.89 11.06 9.95
N SER A 135 -8.43 10.74 11.16
CA SER A 135 -7.26 11.40 11.75
C SER A 135 -5.96 10.95 11.09
N GLY A 136 -5.80 9.65 10.85
CA GLY A 136 -4.67 9.11 10.11
C GLY A 136 -4.68 9.57 8.67
N PHE A 137 -5.84 9.59 8.01
CA PHE A 137 -5.93 10.05 6.64
C PHE A 137 -5.64 11.55 6.50
N ASN A 138 -6.14 12.39 7.42
CA ASN A 138 -5.83 13.82 7.43
C ASN A 138 -4.35 14.11 7.65
N SER A 139 -3.60 13.24 8.34
CA SER A 139 -2.16 13.43 8.50
C SER A 139 -1.42 13.50 7.16
N LEU A 140 -1.97 12.85 6.12
CA LEU A 140 -1.43 12.87 4.76
C LEU A 140 -1.41 14.28 4.15
N THR A 141 -2.32 15.18 4.55
CA THR A 141 -2.36 16.57 4.07
C THR A 141 -1.07 17.35 4.34
N SER A 142 -0.34 16.98 5.39
CA SER A 142 0.82 17.71 5.90
C SER A 142 2.16 17.11 5.45
N ILE A 143 2.13 15.96 4.78
CA ILE A 143 3.33 15.24 4.34
C ILE A 143 3.62 15.62 2.89
N PRO A 144 4.86 16.00 2.52
CA PRO A 144 5.23 16.21 1.13
C PRO A 144 5.25 14.86 0.41
N MET A 145 4.13 14.48 -0.20
CA MET A 145 3.97 13.20 -0.87
C MET A 145 4.36 13.33 -2.35
N LYS A 146 5.25 12.45 -2.82
CA LYS A 146 5.44 12.17 -4.26
C LYS A 146 4.43 11.14 -4.79
N VAL A 147 3.52 10.69 -3.92
CA VAL A 147 2.57 9.63 -4.21
C VAL A 147 1.67 10.08 -5.35
N LYS A 148 1.77 9.41 -6.49
CA LYS A 148 0.90 9.58 -7.64
C LYS A 148 -0.39 8.80 -7.47
N THR A 149 -0.39 7.70 -6.71
CA THR A 149 -1.58 6.85 -6.54
C THR A 149 -1.73 6.42 -5.09
N LEU A 150 -2.88 6.69 -4.48
CA LEU A 150 -3.26 6.22 -3.16
C LEU A 150 -4.57 5.45 -3.25
N CYS A 151 -4.60 4.21 -2.80
CA CYS A 151 -5.78 3.36 -2.83
C CYS A 151 -5.96 2.68 -1.48
N LEU A 152 -7.03 3.02 -0.77
CA LEU A 152 -7.41 2.39 0.50
C LEU A 152 -8.76 1.68 0.32
N ILE A 153 -8.76 0.36 0.48
CA ILE A 153 -9.95 -0.50 0.36
C ILE A 153 -10.30 -1.02 1.76
N GLY A 154 -11.58 -0.93 2.14
CA GLY A 154 -12.07 -1.34 3.46
C GLY A 154 -11.95 -0.26 4.54
N ALA A 155 -11.54 0.97 4.21
CA ALA A 155 -11.41 2.06 5.17
C ALA A 155 -12.77 2.69 5.56
N SER A 156 -13.64 1.90 6.21
CA SER A 156 -15.00 2.30 6.57
C SER A 156 -15.09 3.48 7.55
N ASN A 157 -13.98 3.82 8.21
CA ASN A 157 -13.90 4.88 9.22
C ASN A 157 -13.40 6.22 8.68
N ILE A 158 -13.20 6.33 7.36
CA ILE A 158 -12.87 7.59 6.68
C ILE A 158 -14.16 8.22 6.15
N LYS A 159 -14.35 9.52 6.37
CA LYS A 159 -15.44 10.29 5.79
C LYS A 159 -15.05 10.80 4.42
N HIS A 160 -16.06 10.94 3.57
CA HIS A 160 -15.90 11.54 2.25
C HIS A 160 -15.24 12.93 2.29
N SER A 161 -15.58 13.77 3.28
CA SER A 161 -14.99 15.10 3.43
C SER A 161 -13.49 15.05 3.70
N THR A 162 -13.04 14.19 4.60
CA THR A 162 -11.63 13.95 4.91
C THR A 162 -10.87 13.50 3.67
N PHE A 163 -11.50 12.64 2.87
CA PHE A 163 -10.93 12.20 1.60
C PHE A 163 -10.73 13.38 0.63
N GLN A 164 -11.72 14.27 0.54
CA GLN A 164 -11.63 15.47 -0.28
C GLN A 164 -10.54 16.43 0.20
N ASP A 165 -10.36 16.60 1.51
CA ASP A 165 -9.35 17.51 2.08
C ASP A 165 -7.93 17.10 1.66
N VAL A 166 -7.59 15.80 1.73
CA VAL A 166 -6.32 15.27 1.23
C VAL A 166 -6.16 15.50 -0.26
N MET A 167 -7.24 15.35 -1.02
CA MET A 167 -7.22 15.57 -2.46
C MET A 167 -7.01 17.04 -2.84
N TYR A 168 -7.58 17.97 -2.08
CA TYR A 168 -7.34 19.39 -2.26
C TYR A 168 -5.91 19.80 -1.91
N SER A 169 -5.33 19.19 -0.88
CA SER A 169 -3.93 19.42 -0.50
C SER A 169 -2.94 18.88 -1.53
N HIS A 170 -3.28 17.79 -2.22
CA HIS A 170 -2.40 17.15 -3.20
C HIS A 170 -3.08 16.97 -4.58
N LYS A 171 -3.05 18.04 -5.37
CA LYS A 171 -3.77 18.14 -6.66
C LYS A 171 -3.30 17.16 -7.75
N ASP A 172 -2.10 16.60 -7.60
CA ASP A 172 -1.48 15.70 -8.58
C ASP A 172 -1.61 14.21 -8.21
N ILE A 173 -2.33 13.88 -7.13
CA ILE A 173 -2.53 12.49 -6.68
C ILE A 173 -3.78 11.90 -7.31
N LEU A 174 -3.64 10.73 -7.91
CA LEU A 174 -4.76 9.86 -8.28
C LEU A 174 -5.17 9.05 -7.05
N CYS A 175 -6.07 9.59 -6.25
CA CYS A 175 -6.54 8.94 -5.04
C CYS A 175 -7.84 8.17 -5.29
N SER A 176 -7.95 6.98 -4.71
CA SER A 176 -9.12 6.11 -4.77
C SER A 176 -9.49 5.59 -3.39
N TYR A 177 -10.79 5.48 -3.15
CA TYR A 177 -11.36 5.09 -1.88
C TYR A 177 -12.48 4.09 -2.10
N CYS A 178 -12.47 2.96 -1.38
CA CYS A 178 -13.57 2.01 -1.43
C CYS A 178 -13.91 1.50 -0.03
N ASN A 179 -15.17 1.62 0.36
CA ASN A 179 -15.72 1.07 1.59
C ASN A 179 -16.32 -0.33 1.47
N VAL A 180 -16.28 -0.89 0.27
CA VAL A 180 -16.85 -2.20 -0.01
C VAL A 180 -15.70 -3.20 -0.11
N VAL A 181 -15.72 -4.20 0.77
CA VAL A 181 -14.83 -5.37 0.77
C VAL A 181 -15.42 -6.48 -0.10
#